data_AF-A0A953BI99-F1
#
_entry.id   AF-A0A953BI99-F1
#
_cell.length_a   1.000
_cell.length_b   1.000
_cell.length_c   1.000
_cell.angle_alpha   90.00
_cell.angle_beta   90.00
_cell.angle_gamma   90.00
#
_symmetry.space_group_name_H-M   'P 1'
#
loop_
_entity.id
_entity.type
_entity.pdbx_description
1 polymer ?
#
loop_
_entity_poly.entity_id
_entity_poly.type
_entity_poly.pdbx_seq_one_letter_code
_entity_poly.pdbx_strand_id
1 'polypeptide(L)'
;MHVKAMSLAWLAVLAGGVRAQEWTTLARSSTRDSRSDAAPAGLGPPSWIASIDESGRAITFEGQSGVVVHDGMVLALGRSGGSARLFCFEAAGGNCRWSAPVPAASFGSWTTPTVDPMNQVALVASAAFVTAVRLSDGALMWQTALQRTTAGATPVVTTDRGSADRAFVTDYDGFGGGGRMYCINVDPQGPGNPYVPGQIVWSVVIGSTSANTPAYVDGVVFVASASDHTGLGPGQIRAFDAGATSAPSPLWTFDNPAGHGYFGGVGVQDGAVYAASYAFAGGPFAANLVKVDAGTGELRWSIACNRTDTIPVRMTDGSIVVSGGIRGFGSIPSVQKFRDEGAAAVLEWDSALDSWVDLNSNSQMDPGEYVDVGGWTVQPVLSSRASGPALFVGVMPTGASTSSACVALRELDLAKHPAAAGFVRGSVMGMGSSPAMVGGVLYTIGESGLHAIGSVCYANCDQSNGAPPLTANDFQCFLNTFAAGGPYANCDGSTGTPILTANDFQCFLNKFAGGCP
;
A
#
# COMPACT_ATOMS: atom_id res chain seq x y z
N MET A 1 34.65 26.19 -50.12
CA MET A 1 35.07 25.30 -49.02
C MET A 1 34.29 25.67 -47.76
N HIS A 2 33.57 24.70 -47.22
CA HIS A 2 32.95 24.62 -45.89
C HIS A 2 32.09 25.77 -45.35
N VAL A 3 30.76 25.63 -45.54
CA VAL A 3 29.78 26.09 -44.55
C VAL A 3 29.48 24.88 -43.66
N LYS A 4 29.79 25.01 -42.36
CA LYS A 4 29.60 23.97 -41.34
C LYS A 4 28.11 23.78 -41.03
N ALA A 5 27.71 22.52 -40.96
CA ALA A 5 26.48 22.06 -40.34
C ALA A 5 26.42 22.51 -38.87
N MET A 6 25.29 23.08 -38.46
CA MET A 6 24.92 23.27 -37.06
C MET A 6 23.64 22.47 -36.84
N SER A 7 23.77 21.43 -36.01
CA SER A 7 22.78 20.38 -35.76
C SER A 7 21.44 20.90 -35.24
N LEU A 8 20.37 20.29 -35.76
CA LEU A 8 19.11 20.02 -35.06
C LEU A 8 19.44 19.31 -33.73
N ALA A 9 19.50 20.04 -32.62
CA ALA A 9 19.65 19.46 -31.29
C ALA A 9 19.07 20.37 -30.20
N TRP A 10 17.92 20.99 -30.44
CA TRP A 10 17.20 21.78 -29.42
C TRP A 10 15.69 21.72 -29.66
N LEU A 11 15.09 20.51 -29.58
CA LEU A 11 13.64 20.32 -29.54
C LEU A 11 13.33 18.86 -29.11
N ALA A 12 13.79 18.47 -27.93
CA ALA A 12 13.39 17.20 -27.29
C ALA A 12 13.59 17.26 -25.77
N VAL A 13 13.12 18.33 -25.13
CA VAL A 13 12.94 18.38 -23.67
C VAL A 13 11.69 19.20 -23.46
N LEU A 14 10.54 18.53 -23.29
CA LEU A 14 9.27 18.99 -22.70
C LEU A 14 8.17 17.98 -23.08
N ALA A 15 8.35 16.73 -22.63
CA ALA A 15 7.29 15.74 -22.55
C ALA A 15 7.54 14.84 -21.34
N GLY A 16 7.87 15.47 -20.20
CA GLY A 16 7.75 14.83 -18.90
C GLY A 16 6.30 14.97 -18.47
N GLY A 17 5.42 14.11 -18.97
CA GLY A 17 4.10 13.96 -18.38
C GLY A 17 4.28 13.49 -16.94
N VAL A 18 3.54 14.09 -16.01
CA VAL A 18 3.40 13.58 -14.65
C VAL A 18 2.91 12.14 -14.79
N ARG A 19 3.74 11.15 -14.45
CA ARG A 19 3.29 9.76 -14.41
C ARG A 19 2.21 9.68 -13.35
N ALA A 20 1.04 9.14 -13.72
CA ALA A 20 0.01 8.76 -12.76
C ALA A 20 0.64 7.97 -11.61
N GLN A 21 0.16 8.18 -10.39
CA GLN A 21 0.73 7.55 -9.21
C GLN A 21 0.56 6.02 -9.32
N GLU A 22 1.65 5.29 -9.58
CA GLU A 22 1.61 3.84 -9.85
C GLU A 22 1.47 3.05 -8.53
N TRP A 23 0.49 2.15 -8.46
CA TRP A 23 0.21 1.28 -7.31
C TRP A 23 0.62 -0.16 -7.60
N THR A 24 1.90 -0.35 -7.85
CA THR A 24 2.44 -1.64 -8.27
C THR A 24 2.57 -2.64 -7.12
N THR A 25 2.21 -2.26 -5.88
CA THR A 25 2.15 -3.16 -4.71
C THR A 25 1.42 -2.52 -3.51
N LEU A 26 1.35 -3.23 -2.38
CA LEU A 26 0.86 -2.73 -1.08
C LEU A 26 1.57 -1.43 -0.69
N ALA A 27 0.81 -0.45 -0.21
CA ALA A 27 1.31 0.88 0.14
C ALA A 27 2.09 1.54 -1.01
N ARG A 28 1.54 1.40 -2.23
CA ARG A 28 1.94 2.03 -3.49
C ARG A 28 3.17 1.44 -4.17
N SER A 29 4.33 1.51 -3.52
CA SER A 29 5.63 1.20 -4.12
C SER A 29 6.52 0.37 -3.18
N SER A 30 7.71 0.01 -3.64
CA SER A 30 8.73 -0.70 -2.84
C SER A 30 9.16 0.05 -1.57
N THR A 31 9.04 1.38 -1.58
CA THR A 31 9.29 2.29 -0.46
C THR A 31 8.14 2.29 0.57
N ARG A 32 7.01 1.63 0.27
CA ARG A 32 5.83 1.40 1.14
C ARG A 32 5.24 2.66 1.72
N ASP A 33 5.44 3.74 1.00
CA ASP A 33 4.92 5.04 1.29
C ASP A 33 3.95 5.40 0.17
N SER A 34 2.65 5.42 0.48
CA SER A 34 1.72 6.19 -0.33
C SER A 34 1.95 7.70 -0.09
N ARG A 35 3.22 8.17 -0.18
CA ARG A 35 3.64 9.56 -0.02
C ARG A 35 2.90 10.38 -1.06
N SER A 36 1.96 11.16 -0.57
CA SER A 36 1.42 12.29 -1.30
C SER A 36 2.04 13.56 -0.72
N ASP A 37 2.54 14.44 -1.59
CA ASP A 37 3.00 15.79 -1.23
C ASP A 37 1.83 16.66 -0.72
N ALA A 38 0.60 16.21 -0.98
CA ALA A 38 -0.62 16.73 -0.43
C ALA A 38 -1.29 15.68 0.46
N ALA A 39 -1.48 15.98 1.74
CA ALA A 39 -2.39 15.24 2.60
C ALA A 39 -3.66 16.06 2.84
N PRO A 40 -4.77 15.42 3.26
CA PRO A 40 -5.97 16.17 3.64
C PRO A 40 -5.60 17.23 4.67
N ALA A 41 -6.15 18.44 4.59
CA ALA A 41 -5.77 19.54 5.50
C ALA A 41 -5.94 19.19 6.98
N GLY A 42 -6.82 18.23 7.28
CA GLY A 42 -6.93 17.50 8.54
C GLY A 42 -7.92 16.35 8.40
N LEU A 43 -8.06 15.56 9.46
CA LEU A 43 -9.11 14.55 9.53
C LEU A 43 -10.46 15.19 9.87
N GLY A 44 -11.32 15.31 8.85
CA GLY A 44 -12.71 15.77 8.95
C GLY A 44 -13.72 14.64 8.70
N PRO A 45 -15.03 14.95 8.60
CA PRO A 45 -16.00 13.97 8.15
C PRO A 45 -15.64 13.44 6.75
N PRO A 46 -15.94 12.17 6.44
CA PRO A 46 -15.73 11.63 5.09
C PRO A 46 -16.45 12.48 4.06
N SER A 47 -15.78 12.76 2.93
CA SER A 47 -16.39 13.41 1.78
C SER A 47 -17.42 12.52 1.10
N TRP A 48 -17.21 11.20 1.15
CA TRP A 48 -18.19 10.19 0.79
C TRP A 48 -17.89 8.87 1.52
N ILE A 49 -18.90 8.00 1.57
CA ILE A 49 -18.81 6.63 2.08
C ILE A 49 -19.48 5.71 1.06
N ALA A 50 -18.74 4.75 0.51
CA ALA A 50 -19.26 3.76 -0.42
C ALA A 50 -19.56 2.45 0.33
N SER A 51 -20.81 1.98 0.23
CA SER A 51 -21.29 0.79 0.96
C SER A 51 -22.22 -0.11 0.14
N ILE A 52 -22.47 0.24 -1.12
CA ILE A 52 -23.31 -0.51 -2.05
C ILE A 52 -22.58 -0.78 -3.36
N ASP A 53 -22.90 -1.90 -3.99
CA ASP A 53 -22.37 -2.28 -5.30
C ASP A 53 -23.16 -1.65 -6.46
N GLU A 54 -22.74 -1.93 -7.70
CA GLU A 54 -23.36 -1.42 -8.92
C GLU A 54 -24.83 -1.87 -9.11
N SER A 55 -25.28 -2.87 -8.35
CA SER A 55 -26.66 -3.36 -8.33
C SER A 55 -27.45 -2.89 -7.10
N GLY A 56 -26.88 -2.00 -6.28
CA GLY A 56 -27.50 -1.49 -5.07
C GLY A 56 -27.51 -2.47 -3.89
N ARG A 57 -26.72 -3.55 -3.93
CA ARG A 57 -26.60 -4.49 -2.82
C ARG A 57 -25.55 -4.02 -1.82
N ALA A 58 -25.80 -4.25 -0.53
CA ALA A 58 -24.86 -3.92 0.53
C ALA A 58 -23.53 -4.68 0.37
N ILE A 59 -22.43 -3.97 0.62
CA ILE A 59 -21.07 -4.51 0.62
C ILE A 59 -20.60 -4.70 2.06
N THR A 60 -20.04 -5.87 2.35
CA THR A 60 -19.24 -6.11 3.57
C THR A 60 -17.77 -6.12 3.18
N PHE A 61 -17.03 -5.07 3.51
CA PHE A 61 -15.61 -4.97 3.17
C PHE A 61 -14.75 -5.91 4.01
N GLU A 62 -13.61 -6.34 3.45
CA GLU A 62 -12.59 -7.08 4.20
C GLU A 62 -11.84 -6.09 5.11
N GLY A 63 -12.14 -6.15 6.41
CA GLY A 63 -11.88 -5.05 7.33
C GLY A 63 -10.43 -4.59 7.44
N GLN A 64 -9.44 -5.47 7.36
CA GLN A 64 -8.01 -5.12 7.43
C GLN A 64 -7.33 -4.97 6.06
N SER A 65 -8.05 -5.26 4.96
CA SER A 65 -7.51 -5.13 3.61
C SER A 65 -7.13 -3.68 3.31
N GLY A 66 -6.02 -3.48 2.59
CA GLY A 66 -5.68 -2.18 2.07
C GLY A 66 -6.51 -1.80 0.85
N VAL A 67 -6.45 -0.52 0.49
CA VAL A 67 -7.11 0.04 -0.69
C VAL A 67 -6.07 0.52 -1.69
N VAL A 68 -6.44 0.56 -2.96
CA VAL A 68 -5.59 1.08 -4.05
C VAL A 68 -6.31 2.20 -4.76
N VAL A 69 -5.56 3.24 -5.12
CA VAL A 69 -6.07 4.35 -5.93
C VAL A 69 -5.28 4.40 -7.21
N HIS A 70 -5.95 4.43 -8.36
CA HIS A 70 -5.29 4.54 -9.65
C HIS A 70 -6.21 5.23 -10.66
N ASP A 71 -5.72 6.27 -11.31
CA ASP A 71 -6.42 6.96 -12.41
C ASP A 71 -7.90 7.29 -12.10
N GLY A 72 -8.13 7.94 -10.95
CA GLY A 72 -9.48 8.31 -10.51
C GLY A 72 -10.37 7.14 -10.07
N MET A 73 -9.81 5.95 -9.91
CA MET A 73 -10.49 4.76 -9.38
C MET A 73 -9.96 4.38 -8.01
N VAL A 74 -10.83 3.84 -7.16
CA VAL A 74 -10.47 3.24 -5.87
C VAL A 74 -10.88 1.78 -5.87
N LEU A 75 -9.92 0.89 -5.64
CA LEU A 75 -10.09 -0.55 -5.62
C LEU A 75 -10.07 -1.07 -4.19
N ALA A 76 -11.07 -1.89 -3.84
CA ALA A 76 -11.20 -2.46 -2.51
C ALA A 76 -11.83 -3.87 -2.55
N LEU A 77 -11.45 -4.72 -1.60
CA LEU A 77 -11.99 -6.07 -1.46
C LEU A 77 -13.15 -6.13 -0.47
N GLY A 78 -14.15 -6.93 -0.81
CA GLY A 78 -15.30 -7.15 0.06
C GLY A 78 -16.18 -8.29 -0.43
N ARG A 79 -17.39 -8.35 0.12
CA ARG A 79 -18.43 -9.31 -0.24
C ARG A 79 -19.72 -8.59 -0.60
N SER A 80 -20.38 -9.04 -1.65
CA SER A 80 -21.76 -8.66 -2.00
C SER A 80 -22.54 -9.89 -2.45
N GLY A 81 -23.77 -10.03 -1.96
CA GLY A 81 -24.60 -11.23 -2.19
C GLY A 81 -23.92 -12.52 -1.75
N GLY A 82 -23.12 -12.47 -0.68
CA GLY A 82 -22.37 -13.62 -0.14
C GLY A 82 -21.10 -14.02 -0.90
N SER A 83 -20.81 -13.38 -2.04
CA SER A 83 -19.63 -13.69 -2.86
C SER A 83 -18.52 -12.68 -2.62
N ALA A 84 -17.27 -13.14 -2.54
CA ALA A 84 -16.08 -12.28 -2.49
C ALA A 84 -15.82 -11.62 -3.85
N ARG A 85 -15.50 -10.32 -3.84
CA ARG A 85 -15.38 -9.49 -5.03
C ARG A 85 -14.31 -8.42 -4.85
N LEU A 86 -13.68 -8.05 -5.96
CA LEU A 86 -12.98 -6.78 -6.09
C LEU A 86 -13.99 -5.74 -6.58
N PHE A 87 -14.06 -4.60 -5.91
CA PHE A 87 -14.90 -3.48 -6.28
C PHE A 87 -14.04 -2.34 -6.80
N CYS A 88 -14.55 -1.63 -7.80
CA CYS A 88 -13.98 -0.41 -8.32
C CYS A 88 -14.97 0.74 -8.12
N PHE A 89 -14.52 1.76 -7.40
CA PHE A 89 -15.28 2.96 -7.11
C PHE A 89 -14.68 4.17 -7.82
N GLU A 90 -15.51 5.14 -8.17
CA GLU A 90 -15.06 6.44 -8.61
C GLU A 90 -14.45 7.22 -7.43
N ALA A 91 -13.22 7.73 -7.58
CA ALA A 91 -12.53 8.47 -6.53
C ALA A 91 -13.23 9.78 -6.13
N ALA A 92 -13.91 10.43 -7.09
CA ALA A 92 -14.59 11.70 -6.89
C ALA A 92 -15.89 11.58 -6.05
N GLY A 93 -16.69 10.53 -6.30
CA GLY A 93 -18.03 10.41 -5.73
C GLY A 93 -18.32 9.11 -4.96
N GLY A 94 -17.42 8.13 -4.99
CA GLY A 94 -17.59 6.85 -4.31
C GLY A 94 -18.60 5.91 -4.98
N ASN A 95 -19.05 6.21 -6.21
CA ASN A 95 -19.97 5.34 -6.95
C ASN A 95 -19.27 4.06 -7.40
N CYS A 96 -19.88 2.90 -7.16
CA CYS A 96 -19.37 1.61 -7.64
C CYS A 96 -19.55 1.53 -9.17
N ARG A 97 -18.43 1.46 -9.91
CA ARG A 97 -18.43 1.37 -11.39
C ARG A 97 -18.66 -0.07 -11.84
N TRP A 98 -17.98 -1.00 -11.20
CA TRP A 98 -18.07 -2.42 -11.47
C TRP A 98 -17.59 -3.21 -10.25
N SER A 99 -17.99 -4.48 -10.20
CA SER A 99 -17.42 -5.45 -9.28
C SER A 99 -17.11 -6.76 -10.00
N ALA A 100 -15.98 -7.38 -9.67
CA ALA A 100 -15.50 -8.61 -10.28
C ALA A 100 -15.41 -9.74 -9.25
N PRO A 101 -15.88 -10.96 -9.54
CA PRO A 101 -15.75 -12.08 -8.61
C PRO A 101 -14.27 -12.43 -8.41
N VAL A 102 -13.87 -12.64 -7.16
CA VAL A 102 -12.55 -13.15 -6.80
C VAL A 102 -12.71 -14.30 -5.81
N PRO A 103 -11.75 -15.23 -5.72
CA PRO A 103 -11.77 -16.26 -4.69
C PRO A 103 -11.86 -15.63 -3.29
N ALA A 104 -12.59 -16.29 -2.39
CA ALA A 104 -12.73 -15.82 -1.01
C ALA A 104 -11.41 -15.90 -0.26
N ALA A 105 -11.10 -14.86 0.52
CA ALA A 105 -9.93 -14.81 1.39
C ALA A 105 -9.89 -16.04 2.33
N SER A 106 -8.70 -16.62 2.50
CA SER A 106 -8.43 -17.63 3.53
C SER A 106 -7.93 -16.96 4.81
N PHE A 107 -8.22 -17.54 5.98
CA PHE A 107 -7.69 -17.09 7.29
C PHE A 107 -7.96 -15.61 7.63
N GLY A 108 -9.01 -15.01 7.07
CA GLY A 108 -9.28 -13.58 7.27
C GLY A 108 -8.27 -12.66 6.58
N SER A 109 -7.55 -13.17 5.57
CA SER A 109 -6.51 -12.49 4.78
C SER A 109 -6.85 -11.05 4.41
N TRP A 110 -5.89 -10.16 4.64
CA TRP A 110 -5.93 -8.72 4.39
C TRP A 110 -5.06 -8.29 3.20
N THR A 111 -5.01 -9.11 2.15
CA THR A 111 -4.36 -8.76 0.88
C THR A 111 -4.87 -7.41 0.36
N THR A 112 -3.98 -6.65 -0.27
CA THR A 112 -4.32 -5.40 -0.95
C THR A 112 -4.28 -5.67 -2.45
N PRO A 113 -5.26 -5.18 -3.25
CA PRO A 113 -5.15 -5.26 -4.70
C PRO A 113 -3.88 -4.54 -5.18
N THR A 114 -3.50 -4.76 -6.43
CA THR A 114 -2.35 -4.09 -7.06
C THR A 114 -2.70 -3.76 -8.49
N VAL A 115 -2.15 -2.69 -9.03
CA VAL A 115 -2.39 -2.28 -10.42
C VAL A 115 -1.15 -2.51 -11.26
N ASP A 116 -1.37 -3.16 -12.39
CA ASP A 116 -0.47 -3.14 -13.54
C ASP A 116 -0.96 -2.02 -14.49
N PRO A 117 -0.32 -0.84 -14.45
CA PRO A 117 -0.73 0.29 -15.26
C PRO A 117 -0.43 0.09 -16.75
N MET A 118 0.54 -0.75 -17.10
CA MET A 118 0.94 -0.98 -18.48
C MET A 118 -0.09 -1.85 -19.21
N ASN A 119 -0.59 -2.88 -18.53
CA ASN A 119 -1.62 -3.77 -19.08
C ASN A 119 -3.05 -3.38 -18.70
N GLN A 120 -3.23 -2.32 -17.90
CA GLN A 120 -4.54 -1.82 -17.45
C GLN A 120 -5.37 -2.89 -16.71
N VAL A 121 -4.70 -3.63 -15.82
CA VAL A 121 -5.33 -4.67 -15.00
C VAL A 121 -5.07 -4.47 -13.51
N ALA A 122 -6.05 -4.86 -12.69
CA ALA A 122 -5.87 -5.04 -11.26
C ALA A 122 -5.57 -6.52 -10.96
N LEU A 123 -4.58 -6.77 -10.13
CA LEU A 123 -4.21 -8.09 -9.62
C LEU A 123 -4.66 -8.26 -8.16
N VAL A 124 -5.24 -9.42 -7.87
CA VAL A 124 -5.64 -9.83 -6.51
C VAL A 124 -5.11 -11.22 -6.23
N ALA A 125 -4.36 -11.37 -5.13
CA ALA A 125 -3.92 -12.66 -4.62
C ALA A 125 -4.84 -13.10 -3.48
N SER A 126 -5.74 -14.05 -3.74
CA SER A 126 -6.70 -14.54 -2.75
C SER A 126 -6.96 -16.03 -2.93
N ALA A 127 -7.18 -16.74 -1.81
CA ALA A 127 -7.11 -18.19 -1.75
C ALA A 127 -5.83 -18.69 -2.46
N ALA A 128 -5.89 -19.76 -3.24
CA ALA A 128 -4.73 -20.27 -3.98
C ALA A 128 -4.60 -19.68 -5.39
N PHE A 129 -4.97 -18.41 -5.60
CA PHE A 129 -5.00 -17.81 -6.93
C PHE A 129 -4.47 -16.38 -6.97
N VAL A 130 -3.84 -16.03 -8.09
CA VAL A 130 -3.71 -14.64 -8.54
C VAL A 130 -4.73 -14.40 -9.65
N THR A 131 -5.61 -13.43 -9.47
CA THR A 131 -6.66 -13.07 -10.42
C THR A 131 -6.35 -11.70 -11.02
N ALA A 132 -6.34 -11.60 -12.35
CA ALA A 132 -6.24 -10.33 -13.05
C ALA A 132 -7.57 -9.94 -13.67
N VAL A 133 -8.02 -8.73 -13.37
CA VAL A 133 -9.25 -8.16 -13.94
C VAL A 133 -8.95 -6.82 -14.61
N ARG A 134 -9.63 -6.54 -15.72
CA ARG A 134 -9.43 -5.31 -16.48
C ARG A 134 -9.99 -4.11 -15.71
N LEU A 135 -9.24 -3.02 -15.66
CA LEU A 135 -9.63 -1.81 -14.92
C LEU A 135 -10.87 -1.12 -15.48
N SER A 136 -11.12 -1.21 -16.79
CA SER A 136 -12.23 -0.49 -17.44
C SER A 136 -13.61 -1.04 -17.09
N ASP A 137 -13.74 -2.34 -16.88
CA ASP A 137 -15.03 -3.05 -16.80
C ASP A 137 -15.06 -4.22 -15.80
N GLY A 138 -13.94 -4.54 -15.13
CA GLY A 138 -13.85 -5.67 -14.22
C GLY A 138 -13.83 -7.04 -14.89
N ALA A 139 -13.66 -7.12 -16.22
CA ALA A 139 -13.61 -8.39 -16.94
C ALA A 139 -12.39 -9.22 -16.51
N LEU A 140 -12.60 -10.52 -16.26
CA LEU A 140 -11.51 -11.45 -15.98
C LEU A 140 -10.57 -11.54 -17.21
N MET A 141 -9.30 -11.26 -17.00
CA MET A 141 -8.26 -11.34 -18.03
C MET A 141 -7.52 -12.68 -17.97
N TRP A 142 -7.07 -13.06 -16.78
CA TRP A 142 -6.45 -14.35 -16.51
C TRP A 142 -6.53 -14.67 -15.02
N GLN A 143 -6.36 -15.95 -14.70
CA GLN A 143 -6.27 -16.42 -13.32
C GLN A 143 -5.23 -17.53 -13.23
N THR A 144 -4.29 -17.40 -12.30
CA THR A 144 -3.17 -18.32 -12.10
C THR A 144 -3.38 -19.08 -10.80
N ALA A 145 -3.43 -20.41 -10.86
CA ALA A 145 -3.45 -21.27 -9.68
C ALA A 145 -2.06 -21.41 -9.07
N LEU A 146 -1.98 -21.25 -7.75
CA LEU A 146 -0.78 -21.46 -6.93
C LEU A 146 -0.86 -22.82 -6.23
N GLN A 147 0.24 -23.25 -5.61
CA GLN A 147 0.27 -24.54 -4.91
C GLN A 147 -0.45 -24.48 -3.55
N ARG A 148 -0.46 -23.32 -2.91
CA ARG A 148 -1.12 -23.08 -1.63
C ARG A 148 -1.87 -21.75 -1.65
N THR A 149 -2.66 -21.53 -0.61
CA THR A 149 -3.35 -20.26 -0.38
C THR A 149 -2.35 -19.13 -0.16
N THR A 150 -2.71 -17.89 -0.50
CA THR A 150 -1.87 -16.70 -0.34
C THR A 150 -2.05 -16.01 1.01
N ALA A 151 -3.04 -16.40 1.82
CA ALA A 151 -3.29 -15.94 3.21
C ALA A 151 -3.07 -14.44 3.58
N GLY A 152 -2.97 -13.52 2.63
CA GLY A 152 -2.67 -12.11 2.89
C GLY A 152 -1.64 -11.47 1.96
N ALA A 153 -0.87 -12.26 1.20
CA ALA A 153 0.15 -11.72 0.29
C ALA A 153 -0.46 -10.73 -0.70
N THR A 154 0.21 -9.61 -0.89
CA THR A 154 -0.08 -8.66 -1.96
C THR A 154 0.91 -8.90 -3.11
N PRO A 155 0.46 -8.99 -4.38
CA PRO A 155 1.38 -9.04 -5.51
C PRO A 155 2.27 -7.78 -5.58
N VAL A 156 3.43 -7.91 -6.22
CA VAL A 156 4.19 -6.76 -6.73
C VAL A 156 4.35 -6.92 -8.23
N VAL A 157 4.11 -5.85 -8.99
CA VAL A 157 4.22 -5.82 -10.46
C VAL A 157 5.40 -4.94 -10.85
N THR A 158 6.22 -5.40 -11.78
CA THR A 158 7.28 -4.56 -12.36
C THR A 158 6.70 -3.66 -13.46
N THR A 159 7.26 -2.47 -13.68
CA THR A 159 6.81 -1.53 -14.73
C THR A 159 7.97 -0.95 -15.54
N ASP A 160 9.17 -1.50 -15.37
CA ASP A 160 10.43 -1.02 -15.93
C ASP A 160 11.10 -2.07 -16.82
N ARG A 161 10.43 -3.19 -17.13
CA ARG A 161 11.01 -4.30 -17.91
C ARG A 161 10.48 -4.40 -19.34
N GLY A 162 9.74 -3.39 -19.81
CA GLY A 162 9.28 -3.30 -21.19
C GLY A 162 8.19 -4.34 -21.50
N SER A 163 8.50 -5.32 -22.35
CA SER A 163 7.57 -6.42 -22.67
C SER A 163 7.79 -7.67 -21.81
N ALA A 164 8.58 -7.56 -20.75
CA ALA A 164 8.95 -8.65 -19.87
C ALA A 164 8.65 -8.31 -18.39
N ASP A 165 7.62 -7.51 -18.15
CA ASP A 165 7.13 -7.23 -16.82
C ASP A 165 6.53 -8.48 -16.17
N ARG A 166 6.64 -8.54 -14.84
CA ARG A 166 6.33 -9.71 -14.03
C ARG A 166 5.53 -9.31 -12.79
N ALA A 167 4.68 -10.21 -12.34
CA ALA A 167 4.10 -10.17 -11.01
C ALA A 167 4.82 -11.18 -10.11
N PHE A 168 5.23 -10.74 -8.92
CA PHE A 168 5.78 -11.58 -7.86
C PHE A 168 4.82 -11.69 -6.68
N VAL A 169 4.64 -12.90 -6.16
CA VAL A 169 3.77 -13.17 -5.02
C VAL A 169 4.26 -14.40 -4.27
N THR A 170 3.97 -14.48 -2.97
CA THR A 170 4.23 -15.67 -2.15
C THR A 170 2.96 -16.43 -1.83
N ASP A 171 3.07 -17.74 -1.61
CA ASP A 171 2.02 -18.50 -0.93
C ASP A 171 2.23 -18.55 0.60
N TYR A 172 1.26 -19.13 1.30
CA TYR A 172 1.26 -19.37 2.73
C TYR A 172 1.57 -20.84 3.00
N ASP A 173 2.52 -21.08 3.89
CA ASP A 173 2.84 -22.41 4.39
C ASP A 173 2.90 -22.45 5.92
N GLY A 174 2.72 -21.30 6.57
CA GLY A 174 2.85 -21.14 8.03
C GLY A 174 4.26 -21.52 8.46
N PHE A 175 4.41 -22.74 8.97
CA PHE A 175 5.66 -23.30 9.49
C PHE A 175 6.07 -24.60 8.78
N GLY A 176 5.55 -24.89 7.59
CA GLY A 176 5.81 -26.17 6.90
C GLY A 176 7.19 -26.27 6.23
N GLY A 177 7.90 -25.15 5.99
CA GLY A 177 9.19 -25.11 5.28
C GLY A 177 9.09 -25.23 3.75
N GLY A 178 7.89 -25.32 3.17
CA GLY A 178 7.66 -25.57 1.75
C GLY A 178 6.99 -24.44 0.98
N GLY A 179 6.82 -23.26 1.59
CA GLY A 179 6.23 -22.10 0.94
C GLY A 179 7.12 -21.51 -0.15
N ARG A 180 6.51 -20.78 -1.08
CA ARG A 180 7.08 -20.44 -2.38
C ARG A 180 6.88 -18.99 -2.74
N MET A 181 7.84 -18.45 -3.49
CA MET A 181 7.66 -17.25 -4.29
C MET A 181 7.45 -17.64 -5.76
N TYR A 182 6.53 -16.96 -6.41
CA TYR A 182 6.17 -17.15 -7.82
C TYR A 182 6.54 -15.92 -8.62
N CYS A 183 7.03 -16.14 -9.85
CA CYS A 183 7.14 -15.13 -10.89
C CYS A 183 6.12 -15.46 -11.97
N ILE A 184 5.18 -14.56 -12.20
CA ILE A 184 4.07 -14.71 -13.15
C ILE A 184 4.24 -13.67 -14.25
N ASN A 185 4.12 -14.09 -15.50
CA ASN A 185 4.15 -13.17 -16.63
C ASN A 185 2.84 -12.35 -16.67
N VAL A 186 2.94 -11.02 -16.80
CA VAL A 186 1.76 -10.14 -16.94
C VAL A 186 1.58 -9.65 -18.37
N ASP A 187 2.68 -9.50 -19.11
CA ASP A 187 2.67 -8.95 -20.47
C ASP A 187 2.21 -9.94 -21.55
N PRO A 188 1.71 -9.45 -22.70
CA PRO A 188 1.45 -10.27 -23.87
C PRO A 188 2.70 -11.03 -24.35
N GLN A 189 2.45 -12.24 -24.88
CA GLN A 189 3.49 -13.04 -25.54
C GLN A 189 3.99 -12.34 -26.80
N GLY A 190 5.29 -12.31 -27.03
CA GLY A 190 5.89 -11.67 -28.20
C GLY A 190 7.42 -11.85 -28.30
N PRO A 191 8.09 -11.14 -29.23
CA PRO A 191 9.55 -11.13 -29.31
C PRO A 191 10.18 -10.73 -27.97
N GLY A 192 11.06 -11.56 -27.41
CA GLY A 192 11.69 -11.32 -26.11
C GLY A 192 10.85 -11.75 -24.89
N ASN A 193 9.57 -12.13 -25.08
CA ASN A 193 8.72 -12.66 -24.01
C ASN A 193 7.93 -13.90 -24.49
N PRO A 194 8.43 -15.12 -24.24
CA PRO A 194 7.79 -16.34 -24.72
C PRO A 194 6.59 -16.79 -23.88
N TYR A 195 6.23 -16.06 -22.82
CA TYR A 195 5.19 -16.43 -21.87
C TYR A 195 3.87 -15.73 -22.18
N VAL A 196 2.74 -16.42 -21.96
CA VAL A 196 1.40 -15.80 -22.04
C VAL A 196 1.02 -15.15 -20.71
N PRO A 197 0.16 -14.10 -20.68
CA PRO A 197 -0.30 -13.51 -19.43
C PRO A 197 -0.89 -14.55 -18.46
N GLY A 198 -0.52 -14.47 -17.19
CA GLY A 198 -0.88 -15.41 -16.14
C GLY A 198 -0.04 -16.70 -16.10
N GLN A 199 0.90 -16.90 -17.02
CA GLN A 199 1.79 -18.06 -16.97
C GLN A 199 2.83 -17.90 -15.86
N ILE A 200 2.99 -18.91 -15.01
CA ILE A 200 4.12 -19.01 -14.08
C ILE A 200 5.40 -19.20 -14.89
N VAL A 201 6.29 -18.21 -14.85
CA VAL A 201 7.63 -18.24 -15.46
C VAL A 201 8.53 -19.16 -14.64
N TRP A 202 8.52 -18.98 -13.33
CA TRP A 202 9.21 -19.85 -12.37
C TRP A 202 8.61 -19.71 -10.97
N SER A 203 8.96 -20.66 -10.10
CA SER A 203 8.74 -20.54 -8.65
C SER A 203 9.90 -21.14 -7.88
N VAL A 204 10.19 -20.59 -6.71
CA VAL A 204 11.27 -21.04 -5.80
C VAL A 204 10.71 -21.29 -4.41
N VAL A 205 11.26 -22.28 -3.70
CA VAL A 205 10.95 -22.51 -2.27
C VAL A 205 11.70 -21.46 -1.45
N ILE A 206 11.00 -20.80 -0.52
CA ILE A 206 11.56 -19.78 0.37
C ILE A 206 11.51 -20.19 1.85
N GLY A 207 11.07 -21.42 2.13
CA GLY A 207 10.94 -21.95 3.49
C GLY A 207 9.55 -21.72 4.08
N SER A 208 9.49 -21.55 5.39
CA SER A 208 8.25 -21.22 6.10
C SER A 208 7.88 -19.75 5.86
N THR A 209 6.63 -19.45 5.53
CA THR A 209 6.18 -18.10 5.21
C THR A 209 4.71 -17.92 5.59
N SER A 210 4.38 -16.74 6.10
CA SER A 210 3.01 -16.27 6.32
C SER A 210 2.45 -15.54 5.11
N ALA A 211 3.03 -15.78 3.93
CA ALA A 211 2.74 -15.11 2.68
C ALA A 211 3.17 -13.63 2.68
N ASN A 212 4.44 -13.43 3.03
CA ASN A 212 5.08 -12.14 3.11
C ASN A 212 5.15 -11.43 1.74
N THR A 213 4.60 -10.22 1.65
CA THR A 213 4.60 -9.40 0.43
C THR A 213 6.04 -9.10 -0.06
N PRO A 214 6.42 -9.52 -1.29
CA PRO A 214 7.72 -9.18 -1.87
C PRO A 214 7.82 -7.69 -2.23
N ALA A 215 9.05 -7.19 -2.36
CA ALA A 215 9.34 -5.87 -2.93
C ALA A 215 10.20 -6.01 -4.19
N TYR A 216 10.09 -5.04 -5.11
CA TYR A 216 10.85 -5.00 -6.34
C TYR A 216 11.49 -3.61 -6.52
N VAL A 217 12.79 -3.58 -6.82
CA VAL A 217 13.54 -2.35 -7.17
C VAL A 217 14.67 -2.73 -8.12
N ASP A 218 14.83 -1.96 -9.20
CA ASP A 218 15.99 -2.00 -10.11
C ASP A 218 16.41 -3.42 -10.56
N GLY A 219 15.43 -4.21 -11.02
CA GLY A 219 15.69 -5.56 -11.51
C GLY A 219 15.88 -6.64 -10.43
N VAL A 220 15.71 -6.30 -9.15
CA VAL A 220 15.85 -7.24 -8.03
C VAL A 220 14.53 -7.38 -7.28
N VAL A 221 14.12 -8.62 -6.99
CA VAL A 221 12.99 -8.92 -6.11
C VAL A 221 13.51 -9.40 -4.75
N PHE A 222 12.99 -8.78 -3.68
CA PHE A 222 13.33 -9.06 -2.29
C PHE A 222 12.13 -9.69 -1.59
N VAL A 223 12.38 -10.75 -0.82
CA VAL A 223 11.33 -11.46 -0.09
C VAL A 223 11.85 -11.90 1.27
N ALA A 224 11.02 -11.70 2.30
CA ALA A 224 11.27 -12.22 3.63
C ALA A 224 10.48 -13.52 3.88
N SER A 225 10.97 -14.35 4.80
CA SER A 225 10.32 -15.58 5.24
C SER A 225 10.49 -15.79 6.74
N ALA A 226 9.59 -16.59 7.32
CA ALA A 226 9.57 -16.88 8.75
C ALA A 226 10.74 -17.78 9.18
N SER A 227 11.14 -18.72 8.33
CA SER A 227 12.36 -19.52 8.48
C SER A 227 12.70 -20.22 7.16
N ASP A 228 13.86 -20.86 7.05
CA ASP A 228 14.30 -21.64 5.88
C ASP A 228 13.93 -23.12 5.94
N HIS A 229 13.43 -23.58 7.08
CA HIS A 229 13.06 -24.96 7.39
C HIS A 229 11.64 -25.07 7.97
N THR A 230 11.20 -26.28 8.27
CA THR A 230 9.95 -26.51 9.01
C THR A 230 10.09 -26.05 10.46
N GLY A 231 9.13 -25.27 10.96
CA GLY A 231 9.09 -24.77 12.32
C GLY A 231 9.59 -23.32 12.49
N LEU A 232 9.76 -22.93 13.75
CA LEU A 232 10.30 -21.62 14.13
C LEU A 232 11.83 -21.63 13.98
N GLY A 233 12.38 -20.51 13.50
CA GLY A 233 13.82 -20.29 13.40
C GLY A 233 14.12 -18.85 12.99
N PRO A 234 15.40 -18.54 12.72
CA PRO A 234 15.76 -17.23 12.19
C PRO A 234 15.05 -16.99 10.86
N GLY A 235 14.34 -15.87 10.77
CA GLY A 235 13.76 -15.44 9.51
C GLY A 235 14.85 -15.10 8.49
N GLN A 236 14.54 -15.27 7.21
CA GLN A 236 15.47 -14.94 6.13
C GLN A 236 14.94 -13.82 5.26
N ILE A 237 15.85 -12.99 4.74
CA ILE A 237 15.59 -12.08 3.62
C ILE A 237 16.44 -12.56 2.44
N ARG A 238 15.83 -12.69 1.26
CA ARG A 238 16.51 -13.14 0.05
C ARG A 238 16.29 -12.16 -1.09
N ALA A 239 17.31 -11.94 -1.90
CA ALA A 239 17.23 -11.20 -3.15
C ALA A 239 17.34 -12.16 -4.34
N PHE A 240 16.53 -11.94 -5.37
CA PHE A 240 16.57 -12.71 -6.61
C PHE A 240 16.61 -11.79 -7.82
N ASP A 241 17.23 -12.25 -8.90
CA ASP A 241 17.16 -11.58 -10.20
C ASP A 241 15.72 -11.66 -10.75
N ALA A 242 15.06 -10.51 -10.86
CA ALA A 242 13.71 -10.42 -11.40
C ALA A 242 13.65 -10.73 -12.90
N GLY A 243 14.81 -10.70 -13.59
CA GLY A 243 14.95 -11.06 -14.99
C GLY A 243 15.13 -12.54 -15.27
N ALA A 244 15.21 -13.37 -14.24
CA ALA A 244 15.33 -14.80 -14.42
C ALA A 244 14.12 -15.37 -15.19
N THR A 245 14.40 -16.27 -16.14
CA THR A 245 13.38 -16.99 -16.94
C THR A 245 13.22 -18.46 -16.49
N SER A 246 13.95 -18.85 -15.45
CA SER A 246 13.90 -20.14 -14.77
C SER A 246 14.15 -19.91 -13.29
N ALA A 247 13.78 -20.87 -12.43
CA ALA A 247 13.93 -20.75 -10.98
C ALA A 247 15.38 -20.34 -10.58
N PRO A 248 15.59 -19.10 -10.10
CA PRO A 248 16.93 -18.61 -9.79
C PRO A 248 17.40 -19.03 -8.39
N SER A 249 18.71 -19.11 -8.20
CA SER A 249 19.28 -19.05 -6.85
C SER A 249 19.21 -17.62 -6.32
N PRO A 250 19.15 -17.40 -4.99
CA PRO A 250 19.28 -16.06 -4.43
C PRO A 250 20.60 -15.43 -4.85
N LEU A 251 20.57 -14.12 -5.15
CA LEU A 251 21.77 -13.28 -5.29
C LEU A 251 22.52 -13.20 -3.96
N TRP A 252 21.76 -13.11 -2.87
CA TRP A 252 22.22 -13.20 -1.50
C TRP A 252 21.08 -13.64 -0.58
N THR A 253 21.45 -14.12 0.61
CA THR A 253 20.55 -14.47 1.70
C THR A 253 21.07 -13.83 2.98
N PHE A 254 20.16 -13.26 3.78
CA PHE A 254 20.43 -12.71 5.10
C PHE A 254 19.61 -13.48 6.15
N ASP A 255 20.26 -13.88 7.24
CA ASP A 255 19.64 -14.52 8.41
C ASP A 255 19.42 -13.50 9.53
N ASN A 256 18.23 -13.50 10.13
CA ASN A 256 17.93 -12.61 11.23
C ASN A 256 18.78 -12.95 12.49
N PRO A 257 19.67 -12.05 12.96
CA PRO A 257 20.54 -12.32 14.10
C PRO A 257 19.79 -12.48 15.43
N ALA A 258 18.56 -11.97 15.52
CA ALA A 258 17.73 -12.12 16.73
C ALA A 258 17.03 -13.50 16.83
N GLY A 259 17.10 -14.34 15.79
CA GLY A 259 16.47 -15.66 15.78
C GLY A 259 14.95 -15.64 15.61
N HIS A 260 14.35 -14.47 15.34
CA HIS A 260 12.91 -14.33 15.09
C HIS A 260 12.59 -14.42 13.60
N GLY A 261 11.41 -14.96 13.28
CA GLY A 261 10.90 -15.02 11.92
C GLY A 261 10.35 -13.69 11.43
N TYR A 262 10.41 -13.45 10.12
CA TYR A 262 9.69 -12.36 9.46
C TYR A 262 8.32 -12.86 9.02
N PHE A 263 7.26 -12.16 9.42
CA PHE A 263 5.87 -12.49 9.05
C PHE A 263 5.24 -11.43 8.13
N GLY A 264 5.89 -10.27 8.04
CA GLY A 264 5.56 -9.18 7.12
C GLY A 264 6.43 -9.16 5.87
N GLY A 265 6.06 -8.28 4.93
CA GLY A 265 6.88 -7.98 3.76
C GLY A 265 8.13 -7.15 4.10
N VAL A 266 8.82 -6.71 3.04
CA VAL A 266 10.00 -5.83 3.16
C VAL A 266 9.76 -4.48 2.47
N GLY A 267 10.38 -3.44 3.02
CA GLY A 267 10.51 -2.13 2.39
C GLY A 267 11.91 -1.97 1.81
N VAL A 268 12.03 -1.39 0.61
CA VAL A 268 13.32 -1.17 -0.05
C VAL A 268 13.43 0.28 -0.48
N GLN A 269 14.44 0.98 0.02
CA GLN A 269 14.69 2.39 -0.28
C GLN A 269 16.17 2.72 -0.09
N ASP A 270 16.71 3.60 -0.94
CA ASP A 270 18.07 4.16 -0.83
C ASP A 270 19.17 3.09 -0.66
N GLY A 271 19.06 1.99 -1.42
CA GLY A 271 20.02 0.88 -1.39
C GLY A 271 19.95 0.01 -0.14
N ALA A 272 18.88 0.09 0.65
CA ALA A 272 18.69 -0.73 1.84
C ALA A 272 17.32 -1.43 1.86
N VAL A 273 17.31 -2.62 2.49
CA VAL A 273 16.11 -3.41 2.80
C VAL A 273 15.80 -3.27 4.29
N TYR A 274 14.54 -2.99 4.60
CA TYR A 274 14.01 -2.86 5.96
C TYR A 274 12.95 -3.92 6.22
N ALA A 275 13.06 -4.60 7.36
CA ALA A 275 12.11 -5.63 7.78
C ALA A 275 12.00 -5.67 9.30
N ALA A 276 10.78 -5.89 9.80
CA ALA A 276 10.52 -6.10 11.22
C ALA A 276 10.04 -7.53 11.46
N SER A 277 10.56 -8.16 12.53
CA SER A 277 10.24 -9.54 12.87
C SER A 277 9.03 -9.64 13.81
N TYR A 278 8.60 -10.87 14.05
CA TYR A 278 7.55 -11.17 15.03
C TYR A 278 8.07 -12.11 16.11
N ALA A 279 7.91 -11.71 17.36
CA ALA A 279 8.21 -12.52 18.54
C ALA A 279 6.91 -13.05 19.18
N PHE A 280 6.84 -14.36 19.45
CA PHE A 280 5.66 -14.99 20.07
C PHE A 280 5.55 -14.79 21.58
N ALA A 281 6.58 -14.24 22.22
CA ALA A 281 6.62 -13.98 23.65
C ALA A 281 7.45 -12.72 23.93
N GLY A 282 7.36 -12.20 25.16
CA GLY A 282 8.12 -11.04 25.62
C GLY A 282 7.34 -9.73 25.55
N GLY A 283 8.07 -8.61 25.65
CA GLY A 283 7.53 -7.25 25.72
C GLY A 283 7.27 -6.56 24.36
N PRO A 284 7.03 -5.23 24.37
CA PRO A 284 7.02 -4.34 23.19
C PRO A 284 8.37 -4.15 22.48
N PHE A 285 9.43 -4.82 22.97
CA PHE A 285 10.80 -4.80 22.43
C PHE A 285 11.35 -6.21 22.22
N ALA A 286 10.47 -7.22 22.11
CA ALA A 286 10.87 -8.61 21.97
C ALA A 286 11.24 -8.99 20.54
N ALA A 287 10.80 -8.23 19.54
CA ALA A 287 11.16 -8.45 18.13
C ALA A 287 12.32 -7.52 17.74
N ASN A 288 12.69 -7.53 16.47
CA ASN A 288 13.72 -6.63 15.95
C ASN A 288 13.40 -6.08 14.56
N LEU A 289 13.79 -4.82 14.35
CA LEU A 289 13.84 -4.13 13.08
C LEU A 289 15.28 -4.20 12.55
N VAL A 290 15.44 -4.56 11.28
CA VAL A 290 16.75 -4.62 10.61
C VAL A 290 16.82 -3.65 9.45
N LYS A 291 18.05 -3.18 9.19
CA LYS A 291 18.47 -2.58 7.92
C LYS A 291 19.57 -3.43 7.32
N VAL A 292 19.36 -3.88 6.10
CA VAL A 292 20.27 -4.73 5.35
C VAL A 292 20.65 -4.02 4.05
N ASP A 293 21.90 -4.13 3.62
CA ASP A 293 22.32 -3.62 2.32
C ASP A 293 21.60 -4.36 1.19
N ALA A 294 20.95 -3.62 0.27
CA ALA A 294 20.18 -4.24 -0.80
C ALA A 294 21.05 -4.92 -1.87
N GLY A 295 22.30 -4.48 -2.03
CA GLY A 295 23.23 -5.05 -3.01
C GLY A 295 23.93 -6.30 -2.50
N THR A 296 24.31 -6.33 -1.22
CA THR A 296 25.16 -7.40 -0.66
C THR A 296 24.46 -8.32 0.33
N GLY A 297 23.33 -7.91 0.91
CA GLY A 297 22.70 -8.64 2.01
C GLY A 297 23.40 -8.46 3.36
N GLU A 298 24.38 -7.56 3.46
CA GLU A 298 25.10 -7.30 4.72
C GLU A 298 24.24 -6.53 5.72
N LEU A 299 24.26 -6.96 6.98
CA LEU A 299 23.61 -6.26 8.07
C LEU A 299 24.25 -4.88 8.28
N ARG A 300 23.44 -3.82 8.23
CA ARG A 300 23.86 -2.47 8.64
C ARG A 300 23.61 -2.25 10.12
N TRP A 301 22.42 -2.59 10.59
CA TRP A 301 22.07 -2.59 12.00
C TRP A 301 20.82 -3.43 12.28
N SER A 302 20.66 -3.83 13.55
CA SER A 302 19.47 -4.49 14.10
C SER A 302 19.14 -3.83 15.43
N ILE A 303 17.88 -3.49 15.66
CA ILE A 303 17.40 -2.87 16.90
C ILE A 303 16.12 -3.54 17.37
N ALA A 304 15.93 -3.63 18.69
CA ALA A 304 14.70 -4.13 19.27
C ALA A 304 13.48 -3.28 18.87
N CYS A 305 12.37 -3.93 18.56
CA CYS A 305 11.11 -3.28 18.22
C CYS A 305 9.91 -4.09 18.69
N ASN A 306 8.72 -3.53 18.51
CA ASN A 306 7.47 -4.22 18.75
C ASN A 306 7.24 -5.31 17.69
N ARG A 307 6.56 -6.39 18.05
CA ARG A 307 6.27 -7.50 17.12
C ARG A 307 5.29 -7.04 16.05
N THR A 308 5.53 -7.35 14.78
CA THR A 308 4.66 -6.87 13.72
C THR A 308 4.72 -7.74 12.46
N ASP A 309 3.66 -7.68 11.66
CA ASP A 309 3.67 -8.10 10.26
C ASP A 309 3.62 -6.91 9.28
N THR A 310 3.52 -5.67 9.80
CA THR A 310 3.56 -4.48 8.96
C THR A 310 4.96 -4.25 8.39
N ILE A 311 5.00 -3.50 7.31
CA ILE A 311 6.25 -3.19 6.62
C ILE A 311 6.76 -1.83 7.13
N PRO A 312 8.03 -1.74 7.60
CA PRO A 312 8.61 -0.49 8.06
C PRO A 312 8.55 0.61 7.00
N VAL A 313 8.16 1.83 7.40
CA VAL A 313 8.05 2.99 6.51
C VAL A 313 9.21 3.94 6.77
N ARG A 314 10.06 4.17 5.76
CA ARG A 314 11.16 5.13 5.85
C ARG A 314 10.71 6.54 5.48
N MET A 315 11.12 7.51 6.30
CA MET A 315 10.86 8.93 6.14
C MET A 315 11.94 9.60 5.28
N THR A 316 11.66 10.81 4.79
CA THR A 316 12.61 11.60 3.97
C THR A 316 13.83 12.06 4.75
N ASP A 317 13.72 12.24 6.07
CA ASP A 317 14.84 12.56 6.98
C ASP A 317 15.69 11.33 7.35
N GLY A 318 15.33 10.15 6.83
CA GLY A 318 16.00 8.89 7.12
C GLY A 318 15.47 8.13 8.34
N SER A 319 14.58 8.71 9.13
CA SER A 319 13.91 8.01 10.22
C SER A 319 13.03 6.87 9.70
N ILE A 320 12.75 5.87 10.54
CA ILE A 320 11.91 4.73 10.22
C ILE A 320 10.74 4.69 11.20
N VAL A 321 9.54 4.46 10.69
CA VAL A 321 8.33 4.27 11.49
C VAL A 321 7.85 2.83 11.34
N VAL A 322 7.51 2.20 12.47
CA VAL A 322 6.95 0.85 12.52
C VAL A 322 5.65 0.87 13.30
N SER A 323 4.58 0.39 12.68
CA SER A 323 3.33 0.07 13.37
C SER A 323 3.44 -1.35 13.91
N GLY A 324 3.11 -1.60 15.16
CA GLY A 324 3.30 -2.92 15.72
C GLY A 324 2.48 -3.20 16.95
N GLY A 325 2.69 -4.40 17.46
CA GLY A 325 2.10 -4.87 18.70
C GLY A 325 0.68 -5.38 18.57
N ILE A 326 0.31 -6.18 19.54
CA ILE A 326 -1.01 -6.77 19.73
C ILE A 326 -1.36 -6.62 21.21
N ARG A 327 -2.64 -6.45 21.55
CA ARG A 327 -3.04 -6.40 22.96
C ARG A 327 -2.85 -7.78 23.59
N GLY A 328 -2.11 -7.83 24.70
CA GLY A 328 -1.79 -9.07 25.37
C GLY A 328 -0.48 -9.69 24.86
N PHE A 329 -0.18 -10.93 25.28
CA PHE A 329 1.09 -11.61 24.99
C PHE A 329 2.34 -10.79 25.39
N GLY A 330 2.20 -9.91 26.39
CA GLY A 330 3.23 -8.97 26.85
C GLY A 330 3.44 -7.76 25.94
N SER A 331 2.58 -7.55 24.95
CA SER A 331 2.64 -6.44 24.00
C SER A 331 1.41 -5.54 24.11
N ILE A 332 1.53 -4.35 23.49
CA ILE A 332 0.45 -3.41 23.23
C ILE A 332 0.59 -2.85 21.82
N PRO A 333 -0.51 -2.48 21.13
CA PRO A 333 -0.44 -1.74 19.88
C PRO A 333 0.27 -0.40 20.06
N SER A 334 1.27 -0.13 19.22
CA SER A 334 1.99 1.15 19.22
C SER A 334 2.57 1.46 17.85
N VAL A 335 2.93 2.73 17.66
CA VAL A 335 3.80 3.19 16.59
C VAL A 335 5.15 3.54 17.20
N GLN A 336 6.24 3.03 16.63
CA GLN A 336 7.61 3.32 17.05
C GLN A 336 8.34 4.12 15.97
N LYS A 337 9.11 5.14 16.38
CA LYS A 337 9.98 5.90 15.49
C LYS A 337 11.44 5.67 15.84
N PHE A 338 12.23 5.37 14.82
CA PHE A 338 13.64 5.07 14.91
C PHE A 338 14.44 6.08 14.10
N ARG A 339 15.53 6.60 14.67
CA ARG A 339 16.53 7.37 13.94
C ARG A 339 17.61 6.45 13.40
N ASP A 340 17.89 6.57 12.12
CA ASP A 340 19.01 5.88 11.45
C ASP A 340 20.29 6.71 11.63
N GLU A 341 21.30 6.12 12.26
CA GLU A 341 22.62 6.73 12.48
C GLU A 341 23.68 6.08 11.55
N GLY A 342 23.22 5.45 10.46
CA GLY A 342 24.05 4.81 9.45
C GLY A 342 24.44 3.38 9.82
N ALA A 343 25.28 3.22 10.85
CA ALA A 343 25.76 1.93 11.36
C ALA A 343 25.00 1.41 12.60
N ALA A 344 24.08 2.22 13.12
CA ALA A 344 23.22 1.90 14.24
C ALA A 344 21.86 2.57 14.03
N ALA A 345 20.89 2.17 14.84
CA ALA A 345 19.63 2.88 14.98
C ALA A 345 19.38 3.21 16.45
N VAL A 346 18.56 4.23 16.69
CA VAL A 346 18.11 4.62 18.03
C VAL A 346 16.59 4.69 18.01
N LEU A 347 15.93 4.05 18.97
CA LEU A 347 14.50 4.28 19.22
C LEU A 347 14.34 5.71 19.77
N GLU A 348 13.65 6.57 19.03
CA GLU A 348 13.35 7.93 19.49
C GLU A 348 12.18 7.94 20.47
N TRP A 349 11.13 7.17 20.17
CA TRP A 349 9.95 7.01 21.02
C TRP A 349 9.07 5.83 20.56
N ASP A 350 8.25 5.34 21.49
CA ASP A 350 7.12 4.44 21.29
C ASP A 350 5.82 5.17 21.69
N SER A 351 4.85 5.23 20.79
CA SER A 351 3.63 6.04 20.99
C SER A 351 2.85 5.65 22.23
N ALA A 352 2.83 4.36 22.61
CA ALA A 352 2.07 3.89 23.75
C ALA A 352 2.87 4.07 25.05
N LEU A 353 4.14 3.66 25.07
CA LEU A 353 4.97 3.73 26.27
C LEU A 353 5.28 5.18 26.68
N ASP A 354 5.61 6.03 25.72
CA ASP A 354 6.01 7.41 25.97
C ASP A 354 4.83 8.37 26.22
N SER A 355 3.59 7.89 26.06
CA SER A 355 2.38 8.65 26.39
C SER A 355 1.60 8.07 27.57
N TRP A 356 2.03 6.93 28.11
CA TRP A 356 1.30 6.24 29.18
C TRP A 356 1.30 7.04 30.47
N VAL A 357 0.11 7.15 31.07
CA VAL A 357 -0.11 7.68 32.41
C VAL A 357 -1.03 6.71 33.16
N ASP A 358 -0.53 6.14 34.26
CA ASP A 358 -1.29 5.24 35.13
C ASP A 358 -2.38 6.02 35.91
N LEU A 359 -3.58 6.13 35.31
CA LEU A 359 -4.67 6.96 35.84
C LEU A 359 -5.36 6.32 37.04
N ASN A 360 -5.34 4.99 37.10
CA ASN A 360 -6.00 4.23 38.17
C ASN A 360 -5.01 3.66 39.21
N SER A 361 -3.70 3.92 39.04
CA SER A 361 -2.62 3.50 39.93
C SER A 361 -2.49 1.97 40.10
N ASN A 362 -2.81 1.21 39.05
CA ASN A 362 -2.70 -0.26 39.05
C ASN A 362 -1.39 -0.78 38.42
N SER A 363 -0.56 0.11 37.88
CA SER A 363 0.69 -0.20 37.16
C SER A 363 0.51 -1.12 35.95
N GLN A 364 -0.65 -1.05 35.31
CA GLN A 364 -0.98 -1.72 34.05
C GLN A 364 -1.33 -0.67 33.00
N MET A 365 -1.04 -0.97 31.73
CA MET A 365 -1.42 -0.07 30.64
C MET A 365 -2.85 -0.37 30.20
N ASP A 366 -3.78 0.46 30.63
CA ASP A 366 -5.19 0.30 30.29
C ASP A 366 -5.60 1.13 29.05
N PRO A 367 -6.57 0.66 28.24
CA PRO A 367 -7.11 1.48 27.15
C PRO A 367 -7.59 2.85 27.64
N GLY A 368 -7.09 3.91 27.03
CA GLY A 368 -7.37 5.31 27.42
C GLY A 368 -6.26 5.96 28.25
N GLU A 369 -5.28 5.20 28.72
CA GLU A 369 -4.13 5.73 29.47
C GLU A 369 -2.93 6.09 28.60
N TYR A 370 -2.96 5.72 27.33
CA TYR A 370 -1.91 5.96 26.34
C TYR A 370 -2.51 6.29 24.97
N VAL A 371 -1.67 6.81 24.08
CA VAL A 371 -2.01 7.04 22.67
C VAL A 371 -2.09 5.69 21.96
N ASP A 372 -3.31 5.17 21.93
CA ASP A 372 -3.67 3.91 21.27
C ASP A 372 -3.74 4.08 19.75
N VAL A 373 -2.75 3.53 19.03
CA VAL A 373 -2.60 3.60 17.57
C VAL A 373 -1.82 2.41 17.04
N GLY A 374 -2.02 2.12 15.76
CA GLY A 374 -1.27 1.10 15.04
C GLY A 374 -1.70 -0.31 15.43
N GLY A 375 -0.78 -1.23 15.23
CA GLY A 375 -0.99 -2.65 15.45
C GLY A 375 -0.23 -3.50 14.45
N TRP A 376 -0.05 -4.76 14.79
CA TRP A 376 0.77 -5.68 14.01
C TRP A 376 0.28 -5.91 12.57
N THR A 377 -0.99 -5.63 12.24
CA THR A 377 -1.57 -5.73 10.87
C THR A 377 -1.90 -4.38 10.22
N VAL A 378 -1.73 -3.27 10.94
CA VAL A 378 -2.23 -1.96 10.51
C VAL A 378 -1.10 -1.19 9.82
N GLN A 379 -1.05 -1.25 8.48
CA GLN A 379 -0.07 -0.52 7.70
C GLN A 379 -0.41 0.99 7.70
N PRO A 380 0.46 1.87 8.23
CA PRO A 380 0.20 3.31 8.20
C PRO A 380 0.51 3.92 6.83
N VAL A 381 0.02 5.13 6.59
CA VAL A 381 0.42 5.95 5.43
C VAL A 381 1.08 7.24 5.89
N LEU A 382 2.18 7.60 5.24
CA LEU A 382 2.96 8.81 5.51
C LEU A 382 2.67 9.89 4.47
N SER A 383 2.51 11.14 4.91
CA SER A 383 2.51 12.32 4.05
C SER A 383 3.71 13.22 4.34
N SER A 384 4.31 13.74 3.28
CA SER A 384 5.29 14.82 3.32
C SER A 384 4.60 16.17 3.10
N ARG A 385 4.18 16.86 4.18
CA ARG A 385 3.67 18.24 4.09
C ARG A 385 4.78 19.25 4.37
N ALA A 386 4.64 20.47 3.83
CA ALA A 386 5.50 21.61 4.19
C ALA A 386 5.47 21.94 5.70
N SER A 387 4.36 21.63 6.39
CA SER A 387 4.20 21.79 7.84
C SER A 387 4.79 20.63 8.67
N GLY A 388 5.52 19.73 8.04
CA GLY A 388 6.12 18.54 8.65
C GLY A 388 5.39 17.23 8.30
N PRO A 389 6.07 16.08 8.46
CA PRO A 389 5.52 14.78 8.11
C PRO A 389 4.32 14.42 8.99
N ALA A 390 3.25 13.94 8.37
CA ALA A 390 2.06 13.44 9.05
C ALA A 390 1.89 11.94 8.80
N LEU A 391 1.64 11.17 9.86
CA LEU A 391 1.32 9.75 9.76
C LEU A 391 -0.17 9.53 9.99
N PHE A 392 -0.84 8.85 9.07
CA PHE A 392 -2.20 8.39 9.28
C PHE A 392 -2.20 6.91 9.58
N VAL A 393 -2.78 6.54 10.71
CA VAL A 393 -2.72 5.18 11.23
C VAL A 393 -4.02 4.79 11.92
N GLY A 394 -4.48 3.58 11.67
CA GLY A 394 -5.67 3.02 12.30
C GLY A 394 -5.46 2.67 13.78
N VAL A 395 -6.56 2.53 14.50
CA VAL A 395 -6.61 2.00 15.86
C VAL A 395 -7.27 0.62 15.78
N MET A 396 -6.52 -0.42 16.16
CA MET A 396 -7.06 -1.78 16.15
C MET A 396 -8.25 -1.95 17.12
N PRO A 397 -9.25 -2.76 16.76
CA PRO A 397 -10.32 -3.12 17.67
C PRO A 397 -9.77 -3.85 18.92
N THR A 398 -10.49 -3.76 20.03
CA THR A 398 -10.13 -4.42 21.30
C THR A 398 -10.58 -5.88 21.40
N GLY A 399 -11.39 -6.35 20.44
CA GLY A 399 -11.94 -7.71 20.41
C GLY A 399 -10.97 -8.79 19.90
N ALA A 400 -11.37 -10.05 20.03
CA ALA A 400 -10.56 -11.20 19.60
C ALA A 400 -10.39 -11.33 18.06
N SER A 401 -11.21 -10.62 17.28
CA SER A 401 -11.15 -10.64 15.82
C SER A 401 -10.04 -9.72 15.32
N THR A 402 -9.02 -10.30 14.69
CA THR A 402 -7.95 -9.56 14.02
C THR A 402 -8.32 -9.13 12.60
N SER A 403 -9.47 -9.55 12.06
CA SER A 403 -9.90 -9.24 10.68
C SER A 403 -10.94 -8.12 10.58
N SER A 404 -11.42 -7.61 11.73
CA SER A 404 -12.39 -6.51 11.78
C SER A 404 -11.74 -5.18 11.37
N ALA A 405 -12.54 -4.25 10.85
CA ALA A 405 -12.06 -2.92 10.52
C ALA A 405 -11.52 -2.18 11.76
N CYS A 406 -10.59 -1.25 11.54
CA CYS A 406 -10.10 -0.36 12.58
C CYS A 406 -11.24 0.51 13.15
N VAL A 407 -11.17 0.80 14.44
CA VAL A 407 -12.22 1.55 15.16
C VAL A 407 -12.03 3.05 15.11
N ALA A 408 -10.84 3.52 14.71
CA ALA A 408 -10.55 4.93 14.49
C ALA A 408 -9.34 5.10 13.57
N LEU A 409 -9.28 6.22 12.86
CA LEU A 409 -8.12 6.70 12.13
C LEU A 409 -7.56 7.91 12.87
N ARG A 410 -6.25 7.96 13.10
CA ARG A 410 -5.58 9.10 13.72
C ARG A 410 -4.51 9.69 12.81
N GLU A 411 -4.35 11.01 12.89
CA GLU A 411 -3.27 11.76 12.27
C GLU A 411 -2.24 12.13 13.34
N LEU A 412 -1.00 11.69 13.15
CA LEU A 412 0.12 11.93 14.06
C LEU A 412 1.13 12.93 13.50
N ASP A 413 1.59 13.83 14.36
CA ASP A 413 2.70 14.76 14.12
C ASP A 413 4.02 14.11 14.55
N LEU A 414 4.78 13.58 13.59
CA LEU A 414 6.02 12.86 13.88
C LEU A 414 7.18 13.76 14.30
N ALA A 415 7.01 15.08 14.28
CA ALA A 415 7.97 16.04 14.82
C ALA A 415 7.80 16.26 16.33
N LYS A 416 6.73 15.72 16.94
CA LYS A 416 6.45 15.87 18.37
C LYS A 416 6.65 14.55 19.12
N HIS A 417 7.01 14.67 20.39
CA HIS A 417 7.05 13.54 21.32
C HIS A 417 5.63 13.05 21.65
N PRO A 418 5.38 11.74 21.87
CA PRO A 418 4.04 11.21 22.14
C PRO A 418 3.29 11.86 23.32
N ALA A 419 4.01 12.22 24.39
CA ALA A 419 3.43 12.96 25.53
C ALA A 419 3.08 14.43 25.24
N ALA A 420 3.54 15.00 24.11
CA ALA A 420 3.37 16.42 23.83
C ALA A 420 1.98 16.73 23.26
N ALA A 421 1.44 17.88 23.63
CA ALA A 421 0.19 18.38 23.08
C ALA A 421 0.26 18.52 21.54
N GLY A 422 -0.74 17.95 20.87
CA GLY A 422 -0.85 17.94 19.42
C GLY A 422 0.09 16.94 18.72
N PHE A 423 0.62 15.94 19.43
CA PHE A 423 1.14 14.73 18.79
C PHE A 423 0.04 14.04 17.97
N VAL A 424 -1.14 13.82 18.56
CA VAL A 424 -2.35 13.48 17.80
C VAL A 424 -2.98 14.80 17.32
N ARG A 425 -2.99 15.02 16.00
CA ARG A 425 -3.57 16.22 15.37
C ARG A 425 -5.07 16.07 15.10
N GLY A 426 -5.52 14.86 14.81
CA GLY A 426 -6.92 14.57 14.51
C GLY A 426 -7.25 13.10 14.71
N SER A 427 -8.54 12.81 14.88
CA SER A 427 -9.07 11.46 15.01
C SER A 427 -10.48 11.39 14.45
N VAL A 428 -10.78 10.33 13.70
CA VAL A 428 -12.13 10.03 13.19
C VAL A 428 -12.46 8.59 13.54
N MET A 429 -13.64 8.35 14.11
CA MET A 429 -14.08 7.02 14.55
C MET A 429 -14.68 6.21 13.40
N GLY A 430 -14.66 4.88 13.54
CA GLY A 430 -15.33 3.92 12.66
C GLY A 430 -14.60 3.58 11.36
N MET A 431 -13.33 3.98 11.20
CA MET A 431 -12.52 3.71 10.01
C MET A 431 -11.04 3.63 10.33
N GLY A 432 -10.18 3.32 9.35
CA GLY A 432 -8.73 3.54 9.46
C GLY A 432 -7.85 2.36 9.08
N SER A 433 -8.43 1.30 8.50
CA SER A 433 -7.67 0.15 8.05
C SER A 433 -6.80 0.48 6.84
N SER A 434 -5.50 0.21 6.98
CA SER A 434 -4.45 0.27 5.94
C SER A 434 -4.71 1.30 4.82
N PRO A 435 -4.74 2.60 5.15
CA PRO A 435 -5.17 3.67 4.24
C PRO A 435 -4.26 3.84 3.01
N ALA A 436 -4.86 4.31 1.91
CA ALA A 436 -4.15 4.87 0.76
C ALA A 436 -4.35 6.38 0.69
N MET A 437 -3.45 7.09 0.00
CA MET A 437 -3.55 8.54 -0.13
C MET A 437 -3.03 9.02 -1.49
N VAL A 438 -3.83 9.82 -2.19
CA VAL A 438 -3.52 10.44 -3.49
C VAL A 438 -4.11 11.83 -3.54
N GLY A 439 -3.35 12.81 -4.03
CA GLY A 439 -3.89 14.14 -4.35
C GLY A 439 -4.61 14.84 -3.20
N GLY A 440 -4.12 14.68 -1.96
CA GLY A 440 -4.75 15.28 -0.78
C GLY A 440 -5.96 14.53 -0.21
N VAL A 441 -6.31 13.37 -0.78
CA VAL A 441 -7.43 12.54 -0.33
C VAL A 441 -6.92 11.22 0.22
N LEU A 442 -7.43 10.86 1.39
CA LEU A 442 -7.14 9.60 2.07
C LEU A 442 -8.34 8.66 1.90
N TYR A 443 -8.06 7.42 1.49
CA TYR A 443 -9.05 6.36 1.33
C TYR A 443 -8.78 5.25 2.33
N THR A 444 -9.81 4.74 3.00
CA THR A 444 -9.64 3.69 4.01
C THR A 444 -10.93 2.91 4.24
N ILE A 445 -10.81 1.65 4.66
CA ILE A 445 -11.96 0.83 5.02
C ILE A 445 -12.34 1.12 6.48
N GLY A 446 -13.64 1.20 6.72
CA GLY A 446 -14.26 1.32 8.02
C GLY A 446 -15.47 0.41 8.19
N GLU A 447 -16.08 0.45 9.36
CA GLU A 447 -17.25 -0.37 9.70
C GLU A 447 -18.43 -0.11 8.75
N SER A 448 -18.62 1.14 8.33
CA SER A 448 -19.74 1.55 7.47
C SER A 448 -19.46 1.47 5.98
N GLY A 449 -18.23 1.18 5.55
CA GLY A 449 -17.88 1.10 4.13
C GLY A 449 -16.45 1.53 3.80
N LEU A 450 -16.24 1.89 2.53
CA LEU A 450 -15.03 2.56 2.05
C LEU A 450 -15.20 4.07 2.21
N HIS A 451 -14.29 4.72 2.94
CA HIS A 451 -14.33 6.14 3.24
C HIS A 451 -13.30 6.90 2.41
N ALA A 452 -13.67 8.10 1.96
CA ALA A 452 -12.73 9.10 1.46
C ALA A 452 -12.72 10.33 2.38
N ILE A 453 -11.55 10.81 2.76
CA ILE A 453 -11.35 11.96 3.65
C ILE A 453 -10.44 12.97 2.96
N GLY A 454 -10.84 14.24 2.99
CA GLY A 454 -10.16 15.32 2.27
C GLY A 454 -10.95 15.71 1.03
N SER A 455 -10.78 16.94 0.58
CA SER A 455 -11.45 17.39 -0.63
C SER A 455 -10.71 16.85 -1.84
N VAL A 456 -11.37 16.01 -2.65
CA VAL A 456 -10.97 15.86 -4.05
C VAL A 456 -11.20 17.22 -4.67
N CYS A 457 -10.13 17.96 -4.94
CA CYS A 457 -10.29 19.14 -5.77
C CYS A 457 -10.60 18.65 -7.17
N TYR A 458 -11.90 18.49 -7.47
CA TYR A 458 -12.34 18.00 -8.77
C TYR A 458 -11.73 18.83 -9.90
N ALA A 459 -11.56 20.13 -9.68
CA ALA A 459 -10.93 21.02 -10.64
C ALA A 459 -9.42 20.79 -10.83
N ASN A 460 -8.72 20.12 -9.92
CA ASN A 460 -7.32 19.75 -10.03
C ASN A 460 -7.18 18.48 -10.89
N CYS A 461 -7.45 18.63 -12.18
CA CYS A 461 -7.45 17.53 -13.14
C CYS A 461 -6.06 16.90 -13.31
N ASP A 462 -5.03 17.72 -13.33
CA ASP A 462 -3.67 17.23 -13.57
C ASP A 462 -3.01 16.64 -12.32
N GLN A 463 -3.73 16.66 -11.19
CA GLN A 463 -3.33 16.18 -9.88
C GLN A 463 -2.02 16.83 -9.40
N SER A 464 -1.75 18.06 -9.86
CA SER A 464 -0.57 18.81 -9.44
C SER A 464 -0.71 19.23 -7.98
N ASN A 465 0.42 19.19 -7.26
CA ASN A 465 0.48 19.51 -5.82
C ASN A 465 1.14 20.88 -5.57
N GLY A 466 1.23 21.73 -6.59
CA GLY A 466 1.83 23.07 -6.49
C GLY A 466 0.93 24.07 -5.76
N ALA A 467 1.49 25.20 -5.32
CA ALA A 467 0.73 26.36 -4.86
C ALA A 467 0.84 27.47 -5.92
N PRO A 468 -0.27 27.93 -6.54
CA PRO A 468 -1.67 27.57 -6.28
C PRO A 468 -2.04 26.16 -6.77
N PRO A 469 -3.03 25.51 -6.11
CA PRO A 469 -3.44 24.12 -6.41
C PRO A 469 -4.24 23.96 -7.71
N LEU A 470 -4.65 25.08 -8.34
CA LEU A 470 -5.25 25.10 -9.67
C LEU A 470 -4.44 26.00 -10.58
N THR A 471 -4.08 25.48 -11.75
CA THR A 471 -3.32 26.18 -12.78
C THR A 471 -4.03 26.07 -14.14
N ALA A 472 -3.48 26.71 -15.17
CA ALA A 472 -4.00 26.52 -16.52
C ALA A 472 -3.85 25.06 -17.03
N ASN A 473 -2.95 24.28 -16.43
CA ASN A 473 -2.71 22.89 -16.83
C ASN A 473 -3.87 21.98 -16.43
N ASP A 474 -4.54 22.25 -15.31
CA ASP A 474 -5.77 21.58 -14.91
C ASP A 474 -6.90 21.80 -15.91
N PHE A 475 -7.03 23.04 -16.39
CA PHE A 475 -8.00 23.37 -17.43
C PHE A 475 -7.69 22.62 -18.73
N GLN A 476 -6.40 22.59 -19.12
CA GLN A 476 -5.95 21.87 -20.30
C GLN A 476 -6.13 20.34 -20.16
N CYS A 477 -5.89 19.80 -18.97
CA CYS A 477 -6.13 18.40 -18.65
C CYS A 477 -7.62 18.06 -18.82
N PHE A 478 -8.53 18.88 -18.27
CA PHE A 478 -9.96 18.66 -18.40
C PHE A 478 -10.39 18.70 -19.87
N LEU A 479 -9.90 19.68 -20.64
CA LEU A 479 -10.17 19.78 -22.08
C LEU A 479 -9.78 18.52 -22.85
N ASN A 480 -8.59 17.97 -22.55
CA ASN A 480 -8.10 16.76 -23.19
C ASN A 480 -8.99 15.56 -22.84
N THR A 481 -9.35 15.40 -21.57
CA THR A 481 -10.22 14.31 -21.12
C THR A 481 -11.64 14.44 -21.67
N PHE A 482 -12.20 15.66 -21.69
CA PHE A 482 -13.51 15.94 -22.26
C PHE A 482 -13.55 15.64 -23.76
N ALA A 483 -12.54 16.07 -24.52
CA ALA A 483 -12.42 15.78 -25.95
C ALA A 483 -12.25 14.29 -26.26
N ALA A 484 -11.59 13.55 -25.35
CA ALA A 484 -11.40 12.10 -25.47
C ALA A 484 -12.63 11.28 -25.03
N GLY A 485 -13.71 11.90 -24.54
CA GLY A 485 -14.85 11.17 -23.99
C GLY A 485 -14.53 10.47 -22.66
N GLY A 486 -13.52 10.94 -21.93
CA GLY A 486 -13.03 10.30 -20.72
C GLY A 486 -14.01 10.42 -19.54
N PRO A 487 -14.15 9.38 -18.72
CA PRO A 487 -15.15 9.33 -17.63
C PRO A 487 -14.92 10.39 -16.56
N TYR A 488 -13.67 10.79 -16.31
CA TYR A 488 -13.35 11.88 -15.36
C TYR A 488 -14.03 13.21 -15.74
N ALA A 489 -14.24 13.46 -17.04
CA ALA A 489 -14.84 14.72 -17.50
C ALA A 489 -16.37 14.79 -17.28
N ASN A 490 -17.01 13.71 -16.79
CA ASN A 490 -18.44 13.68 -16.46
C ASN A 490 -18.71 14.35 -15.10
N CYS A 491 -18.45 15.65 -15.02
CA CYS A 491 -18.58 16.44 -13.80
C CYS A 491 -20.00 16.45 -13.25
N ASP A 492 -21.01 16.43 -14.12
CA ASP A 492 -22.41 16.55 -13.72
C ASP A 492 -23.09 15.20 -13.45
N GLY A 493 -22.38 14.08 -13.70
CA GLY A 493 -22.86 12.72 -13.47
C GLY A 493 -23.91 12.26 -14.48
N SER A 494 -23.94 12.84 -15.68
CA SER A 494 -24.82 12.46 -16.76
C SER A 494 -24.72 10.96 -17.11
N THR A 495 -25.88 10.32 -17.29
CA THR A 495 -26.01 8.91 -17.68
C THR A 495 -26.65 8.72 -19.06
N GLY A 496 -27.03 9.83 -19.70
CA GLY A 496 -27.63 9.84 -21.05
C GLY A 496 -26.60 9.66 -22.16
N THR A 497 -27.05 9.60 -23.41
CA THR A 497 -26.18 9.63 -24.60
C THR A 497 -26.37 10.95 -25.33
N PRO A 498 -25.31 11.76 -25.56
CA PRO A 498 -23.92 11.53 -25.14
C PRO A 498 -23.72 11.66 -23.61
N ILE A 499 -22.78 10.88 -23.08
CA ILE A 499 -22.45 10.88 -21.64
C ILE A 499 -21.86 12.22 -21.21
N LEU A 500 -21.06 12.86 -22.07
CA LEU A 500 -20.51 14.19 -21.83
C LEU A 500 -21.31 15.24 -22.58
N THR A 501 -21.73 16.29 -21.89
CA THR A 501 -22.52 17.40 -22.41
C THR A 501 -21.86 18.75 -22.09
N ALA A 502 -22.43 19.84 -22.60
CA ALA A 502 -21.97 21.18 -22.24
C ALA A 502 -22.10 21.48 -20.72
N ASN A 503 -22.99 20.77 -20.02
CA ASN A 503 -23.21 20.96 -18.59
C ASN A 503 -22.00 20.48 -17.76
N ASP A 504 -21.29 19.45 -18.21
CA ASP A 504 -20.04 19.02 -17.58
C ASP A 504 -18.97 20.10 -17.63
N PHE A 505 -18.88 20.78 -18.76
CA PHE A 505 -17.94 21.89 -18.95
C PHE A 505 -18.26 23.06 -18.03
N GLN A 506 -19.56 23.40 -17.91
CA GLN A 506 -20.02 24.43 -16.99
C GLN A 506 -19.81 24.02 -15.51
N CYS A 507 -20.03 22.74 -15.20
CA CYS A 507 -19.76 22.17 -13.89
C CYS A 507 -18.28 22.28 -13.53
N PHE A 508 -17.37 21.91 -14.43
CA PHE A 508 -15.93 22.04 -14.23
C PHE A 508 -15.52 23.51 -14.04
N LEU A 509 -16.01 24.43 -14.86
CA LEU A 509 -15.74 25.87 -14.70
C LEU A 509 -16.17 26.39 -13.32
N ASN A 510 -17.33 25.96 -12.83
CA ASN A 510 -17.82 26.35 -11.51
C ASN A 510 -16.93 25.78 -10.39
N LYS A 511 -16.47 24.53 -10.52
CA LYS A 511 -15.54 23.91 -9.57
C LYS A 511 -14.17 24.60 -9.61
N PHE A 512 -13.66 24.92 -10.79
CA PHE A 512 -12.38 25.60 -11.01
C PHE A 512 -12.39 27.02 -10.43
N ALA A 513 -13.45 27.79 -10.71
CA ALA A 513 -13.63 29.12 -10.14
C ALA A 513 -13.86 29.09 -8.62
N GLY A 514 -14.46 28.02 -8.12
CA GLY A 514 -14.64 27.78 -6.68
C GLY A 514 -13.35 27.45 -5.94
N GLY A 515 -12.27 27.12 -6.65
CA GLY A 515 -10.99 26.73 -6.05
C GLY A 515 -11.01 25.31 -5.47
N CYS A 516 -9.88 24.92 -4.90
CA CYS A 516 -9.77 23.71 -4.08
C CYS A 516 -10.08 24.06 -2.62
N PRO A 517 -11.03 23.37 -1.96
CA PRO A 517 -11.35 23.57 -0.54
C PRO A 517 -10.19 23.24 0.42
#